data_AF-A4RZZ2-F1
#
_entry.id   AF-A4RZZ2-F1
#
_cell.length_a   1.000
_cell.length_b   1.000
_cell.length_c   1.000
_cell.angle_alpha   90.00
_cell.angle_beta   90.00
_cell.angle_gamma   90.00
#
_symmetry.space_group_name_H-M   'P 1'
#
loop_
_entity.id
_entity.type
_entity.pdbx_description
1 polymer ?
#
loop_
_entity_poly.entity_id
_entity_poly.type
_entity_poly.pdbx_seq_one_letter_code
_entity_poly.pdbx_strand_id
1 'polypeptide(L)'
;MLASSLSASRAVAPRASRAFRDARSSARRTARRARAPARVAAKLEDTPKFVRDSRDDAKAAQPPDAGRTAADVEAFIADLSGDARGDSPVTQTLNKEFGLSDGATPFVRVRDGRGSLTKVTLTHPNGSYVDVYLKGGNVASWVLASGGEVLYVPDDASFKKHAPTDGGNPVCFPQFGAGGERPGSVGAAKMPEDGFANRMEWRIGETGTYASSDGTSCPFVTLELTDDDSSRAAFNHNFKLTQEISLEHNALKVKMTCANTGSTAFEYAIGRKAHIAVSDVREGDVYYVGFEDCVVLDNCLHPTKPRVRFTKDLDAMSERCFKLDGPTDKVYLATEDLATGVEVGTGCTVFAQNLSGERGCVDRAVFNPWEASPKTYRWYAGLGIGNFGKLRVAEPDTKSSTEIQYKVVDSTPSIGIREDFELFEKVNARNMFARPKIDLSNAELPDDMQ
;
A
#
# COMPACT_ATOMS: atom_id res chain seq x y z
N MET A 1 -51.39 -18.47 -37.25
CA MET A 1 -50.52 -19.33 -38.07
C MET A 1 -49.18 -19.41 -37.35
N LEU A 2 -48.96 -20.50 -36.59
CA LEU A 2 -47.99 -21.60 -36.86
C LEU A 2 -46.53 -21.12 -36.71
N ALA A 3 -45.61 -21.70 -35.93
CA ALA A 3 -45.50 -22.93 -35.12
C ALA A 3 -44.25 -22.75 -34.20
N SER A 4 -44.15 -23.23 -32.96
CA SER A 4 -43.68 -24.58 -32.52
C SER A 4 -42.31 -24.97 -33.14
N SER A 5 -41.30 -25.60 -32.52
CA SER A 5 -41.03 -26.20 -31.21
C SER A 5 -39.72 -27.02 -31.35
N LEU A 6 -39.06 -27.35 -30.22
CA LEU A 6 -38.27 -28.59 -29.94
C LEU A 6 -36.78 -28.72 -30.36
N SER A 7 -35.96 -28.82 -29.30
CA SER A 7 -34.92 -29.82 -28.95
C SER A 7 -34.26 -30.70 -30.03
N ALA A 8 -32.93 -30.90 -29.93
CA ALA A 8 -32.33 -32.03 -29.21
C ALA A 8 -30.81 -32.22 -29.48
N SER A 9 -30.15 -32.70 -28.43
CA SER A 9 -28.79 -33.21 -28.27
C SER A 9 -28.24 -34.14 -29.36
N ARG A 10 -26.92 -34.07 -29.63
CA ARG A 10 -26.08 -35.27 -29.77
C ARG A 10 -24.58 -34.97 -29.66
N ALA A 11 -23.94 -35.66 -28.71
CA ALA A 11 -22.50 -35.79 -28.56
C ALA A 11 -21.92 -36.83 -29.53
N VAL A 12 -20.71 -36.59 -30.09
CA VAL A 12 -19.74 -37.62 -30.51
C VAL A 12 -18.31 -37.03 -30.44
N ALA A 13 -17.43 -37.68 -29.68
CA ALA A 13 -15.97 -37.60 -29.78
C ALA A 13 -15.44 -38.96 -30.29
N PRO A 14 -14.12 -39.22 -30.39
CA PRO A 14 -13.04 -38.55 -31.10
C PRO A 14 -12.36 -39.50 -32.12
N ARG A 15 -11.43 -39.03 -32.97
CA ARG A 15 -10.53 -39.93 -33.73
C ARG A 15 -9.12 -39.35 -33.91
N ALA A 16 -8.15 -40.06 -33.35
CA ALA A 16 -6.73 -39.96 -33.61
C ALA A 16 -6.35 -40.70 -34.91
N SER A 17 -5.25 -40.32 -35.59
CA SER A 17 -4.24 -41.26 -36.07
C SER A 17 -2.98 -40.61 -36.68
N ARG A 18 -1.82 -41.13 -36.25
CA ARG A 18 -0.54 -41.42 -36.95
C ARG A 18 0.28 -40.24 -37.52
N ALA A 19 1.45 -39.91 -36.97
CA ALA A 19 2.74 -40.63 -36.92
C ALA A 19 3.47 -40.73 -38.28
N PHE A 20 4.63 -40.07 -38.38
CA PHE A 20 5.74 -40.47 -39.25
C PHE A 20 7.09 -40.27 -38.51
N ARG A 21 7.94 -41.27 -38.66
CA ARG A 21 9.22 -41.53 -37.97
C ARG A 21 10.42 -41.02 -38.78
N ASP A 22 11.47 -40.74 -38.01
CA ASP A 22 12.91 -41.01 -38.20
C ASP A 22 13.65 -40.56 -39.48
N ALA A 23 14.70 -39.77 -39.25
CA ALA A 23 16.00 -39.97 -39.89
C ALA A 23 17.15 -39.58 -38.93
N ARG A 24 17.88 -40.58 -38.43
CA ARG A 24 19.21 -40.42 -37.82
C ARG A 24 20.25 -40.30 -38.94
N SER A 25 21.25 -39.43 -38.77
CA SER A 25 22.59 -39.70 -39.28
C SER A 25 23.66 -39.17 -38.33
N SER A 26 24.74 -39.94 -38.22
CA SER A 26 25.83 -39.87 -37.27
C SER A 26 27.03 -39.08 -37.81
N ALA A 27 27.74 -38.31 -36.96
CA ALA A 27 29.18 -38.11 -37.15
C ALA A 27 29.93 -37.63 -35.88
N ARG A 28 30.74 -38.55 -35.35
CA ARG A 28 32.13 -38.41 -34.83
C ARG A 28 32.47 -37.36 -33.75
N ARG A 29 32.68 -37.91 -32.53
CA ARG A 29 33.62 -37.45 -31.49
C ARG A 29 35.03 -37.23 -32.05
N THR A 30 35.61 -36.07 -31.73
CA THR A 30 37.06 -35.92 -31.53
C THR A 30 37.30 -35.41 -30.12
N ALA A 31 38.04 -36.19 -29.33
CA ALA A 31 38.42 -35.88 -27.97
C ALA A 31 39.64 -34.97 -27.97
N ARG A 32 39.56 -33.80 -27.32
CA ARG A 32 40.73 -33.00 -26.98
C ARG A 32 40.80 -32.89 -25.45
N ARG A 33 41.84 -33.54 -24.89
CA ARG A 33 42.24 -33.50 -23.48
C ARG A 33 42.40 -32.04 -23.02
N ALA A 34 41.67 -31.65 -21.98
CA ALA A 34 42.04 -30.51 -21.13
C ALA A 34 42.29 -31.03 -19.71
N ARG A 35 43.43 -30.62 -19.17
CA ARG A 35 44.09 -31.10 -17.96
C ARG A 35 43.42 -30.48 -16.74
N ALA A 36 43.01 -31.28 -15.76
CA ALA A 36 42.52 -30.77 -14.47
C ALA A 36 43.68 -30.10 -13.69
N PRO A 37 43.49 -28.91 -13.10
CA PRO A 37 44.44 -28.37 -12.13
C PRO A 37 44.15 -28.94 -10.74
N ALA A 38 45.23 -29.15 -10.01
CA ALA A 38 45.29 -29.77 -8.69
C ALA A 38 44.57 -28.95 -7.61
N ARG A 39 43.91 -29.65 -6.68
CA ARG A 39 43.47 -29.08 -5.39
C ARG A 39 44.70 -28.65 -4.60
N VAL A 40 44.87 -27.34 -4.42
CA VAL A 40 45.71 -26.76 -3.38
C VAL A 40 44.78 -26.37 -2.23
N ALA A 41 44.98 -26.99 -1.07
CA ALA A 41 44.34 -26.59 0.17
C ALA A 41 44.93 -25.23 0.60
N ALA A 42 44.10 -24.19 0.62
CA ALA A 42 44.45 -22.90 1.20
C ALA A 42 43.74 -22.75 2.55
N LYS A 43 44.53 -22.38 3.56
CA LYS A 43 44.14 -22.19 4.95
C LYS A 43 43.07 -21.12 5.10
N LEU A 44 42.15 -21.39 6.02
CA LEU A 44 41.19 -20.47 6.60
C LEU A 44 41.97 -19.42 7.43
N GLU A 45 41.94 -18.16 7.01
CA GLU A 45 42.11 -16.94 7.83
C GLU A 45 42.29 -15.75 6.87
N ASP A 46 41.17 -15.14 6.46
CA ASP A 46 41.11 -13.70 6.19
C ASP A 46 39.63 -13.28 6.13
N THR A 47 39.21 -12.48 7.11
CA THR A 47 37.89 -11.87 7.16
C THR A 47 37.74 -10.93 5.97
N PRO A 48 36.66 -10.98 5.16
CA PRO A 48 36.50 -10.05 4.05
C PRO A 48 36.41 -8.63 4.61
N LYS A 49 37.39 -7.79 4.27
CA LYS A 49 37.36 -6.35 4.52
C LYS A 49 36.26 -5.76 3.65
N PHE A 50 35.11 -5.46 4.26
CA PHE A 50 34.12 -4.58 3.67
C PHE A 50 34.80 -3.23 3.42
N VAL A 51 34.84 -2.82 2.16
CA VAL A 51 35.09 -1.43 1.77
C VAL A 51 34.03 -0.61 2.48
N ARG A 52 34.44 0.37 3.30
CA ARG A 52 33.54 1.34 3.93
C ARG A 52 32.65 1.92 2.84
N ASP A 53 31.39 1.56 2.91
CA ASP A 53 30.37 1.98 1.98
C ASP A 53 29.82 3.31 2.46
N SER A 54 29.64 4.27 1.56
CA SER A 54 28.99 5.56 1.84
C SER A 54 27.56 5.42 2.38
N ARG A 55 26.99 4.21 2.36
CA ARG A 55 25.75 3.82 3.03
C ARG A 55 25.83 3.84 4.57
N ASP A 56 27.01 3.69 5.16
CA ASP A 56 27.18 3.72 6.63
C ASP A 56 27.02 5.14 7.19
N ASP A 57 27.44 6.17 6.45
CA ASP A 57 27.27 7.57 6.85
C ASP A 57 25.83 8.07 6.64
N ALA A 58 25.09 7.52 5.67
CA ALA A 58 23.67 7.82 5.43
C ALA A 58 22.76 7.21 6.51
N LYS A 59 23.15 6.08 7.11
CA LYS A 59 22.46 5.47 8.26
C LYS A 59 22.47 6.38 9.49
N ALA A 60 23.48 7.24 9.62
CA ALA A 60 23.60 8.22 10.71
C ALA A 60 22.69 9.46 10.52
N ALA A 61 22.14 9.67 9.32
CA ALA A 61 21.22 10.77 9.00
C ALA A 61 19.74 10.37 9.09
N GLN A 62 19.44 9.09 9.29
CA GLN A 62 18.08 8.62 9.56
C GLN A 62 17.65 9.05 10.98
N PRO A 63 16.36 9.38 11.20
CA PRO A 63 15.81 9.40 12.55
C PRO A 63 16.11 8.06 13.24
N PRO A 64 16.35 8.02 14.57
CA PRO A 64 16.94 6.88 15.29
C PRO A 64 16.17 5.54 15.27
N ASP A 65 15.16 5.35 14.43
CA ASP A 65 14.37 4.10 14.38
C ASP A 65 14.73 3.14 13.22
N ALA A 66 15.78 3.42 12.43
CA ALA A 66 16.19 2.52 11.34
C ALA A 66 17.31 1.53 11.76
N GLY A 67 16.91 0.45 12.43
CA GLY A 67 17.75 -0.75 12.60
C GLY A 67 17.88 -1.24 14.04
N ARG A 68 16.76 -1.65 14.64
CA ARG A 68 16.75 -2.36 15.93
C ARG A 68 17.41 -3.74 15.78
N THR A 69 18.35 -4.06 16.65
CA THR A 69 18.91 -5.41 16.79
C THR A 69 17.86 -6.35 17.41
N ALA A 70 18.06 -7.67 17.34
CA ALA A 70 17.17 -8.63 18.01
C ALA A 70 17.05 -8.35 19.53
N ALA A 71 18.11 -7.86 20.16
CA ALA A 71 18.11 -7.43 21.55
C ALA A 71 17.27 -6.16 21.78
N ASP A 72 17.23 -5.24 20.82
CA ASP A 72 16.37 -4.05 20.88
C ASP A 72 14.89 -4.42 20.68
N VAL A 73 14.62 -5.43 19.85
CA VAL A 73 13.28 -6.01 19.70
C VAL A 73 12.86 -6.71 20.99
N GLU A 74 13.73 -7.51 21.61
CA GLU A 74 13.47 -8.15 22.91
C GLU A 74 13.30 -7.12 24.03
N ALA A 75 14.12 -6.07 24.08
CA ALA A 75 13.99 -4.98 25.05
C ALA A 75 12.70 -4.17 24.83
N PHE A 76 12.30 -3.95 23.58
CA PHE A 76 11.03 -3.32 23.24
C PHE A 76 9.84 -4.21 23.56
N ILE A 77 9.92 -5.53 23.30
CA ILE A 77 8.90 -6.51 23.74
C ILE A 77 8.83 -6.51 25.27
N ALA A 78 9.96 -6.41 25.97
CA ALA A 78 10.01 -6.32 27.41
C ALA A 78 9.35 -5.03 27.92
N ASP A 79 9.57 -3.88 27.30
CA ASP A 79 8.86 -2.62 27.58
C ASP A 79 7.36 -2.70 27.20
N LEU A 80 7.04 -3.37 26.09
CA LEU A 80 5.69 -3.78 25.73
C LEU A 80 5.09 -4.76 26.72
N SER A 81 5.88 -5.44 27.55
CA SER A 81 5.40 -6.40 28.55
C SER A 81 5.26 -5.78 29.95
N GLY A 82 6.01 -4.72 30.28
CA GLY A 82 6.06 -4.07 31.60
C GLY A 82 4.74 -3.44 32.08
N ASP A 83 4.63 -3.20 33.39
CA ASP A 83 3.45 -2.60 34.04
C ASP A 83 3.18 -1.18 33.52
N ALA A 84 1.93 -0.94 33.10
CA ALA A 84 1.37 0.31 32.59
C ALA A 84 1.24 1.45 33.64
N ARG A 85 2.29 1.74 34.43
CA ARG A 85 2.24 2.69 35.55
C ARG A 85 2.05 4.17 35.14
N GLY A 86 1.89 4.47 33.85
CA GLY A 86 1.67 5.83 33.32
C GLY A 86 0.42 6.01 32.45
N ASP A 87 -0.34 4.94 32.15
CA ASP A 87 -1.50 5.03 31.26
C ASP A 87 -2.70 5.69 31.97
N SER A 88 -3.54 6.39 31.22
CA SER A 88 -4.78 6.98 31.72
C SER A 88 -5.75 5.92 32.27
N PRO A 89 -6.64 6.27 33.24
CA PRO A 89 -7.60 5.31 33.80
C PRO A 89 -8.52 4.67 32.75
N VAL A 90 -8.87 5.43 31.70
CA VAL A 90 -9.68 4.94 30.58
C VAL A 90 -8.92 3.87 29.82
N THR A 91 -7.67 4.15 29.45
CA THR A 91 -6.82 3.20 28.73
C THR A 91 -6.53 1.95 29.56
N GLN A 92 -6.28 2.08 30.86
CA GLN A 92 -6.12 0.92 31.75
C GLN A 92 -7.39 0.05 31.80
N THR A 93 -8.57 0.66 31.77
CA THR A 93 -9.85 -0.08 31.75
C THR A 93 -10.02 -0.82 30.43
N LEU A 94 -9.78 -0.14 29.31
CA LEU A 94 -9.82 -0.76 27.99
C LEU A 94 -8.80 -1.89 27.85
N ASN A 95 -7.60 -1.74 28.41
CA ASN A 95 -6.59 -2.80 28.37
C ASN A 95 -7.01 -4.03 29.19
N LYS A 96 -7.76 -3.85 30.29
CA LYS A 96 -8.31 -4.98 31.05
C LYS A 96 -9.41 -5.71 30.29
N GLU A 97 -10.18 -4.98 29.48
CA GLU A 97 -11.31 -5.53 28.72
C GLU A 97 -10.87 -6.19 27.41
N PHE A 98 -9.93 -5.57 26.69
CA PHE A 98 -9.54 -5.93 25.32
C PHE A 98 -8.07 -6.38 25.19
N GLY A 99 -7.29 -6.35 26.27
CA GLY A 99 -5.92 -6.84 26.25
C GLY A 99 -5.87 -8.36 26.12
N LEU A 100 -4.98 -8.86 25.28
CA LEU A 100 -4.79 -10.29 25.04
C LEU A 100 -3.31 -10.65 25.07
N SER A 101 -2.98 -11.73 25.76
CA SER A 101 -1.62 -12.26 25.87
C SER A 101 -1.63 -13.77 26.05
N ASP A 102 -0.61 -14.47 25.57
CA ASP A 102 -0.36 -15.89 25.91
C ASP A 102 0.56 -16.07 27.13
N GLY A 103 0.74 -15.00 27.91
CA GLY A 103 1.65 -14.93 29.05
C GLY A 103 3.04 -14.41 28.68
N ALA A 104 3.64 -14.88 27.59
CA ALA A 104 4.98 -14.46 27.15
C ALA A 104 4.93 -13.28 26.16
N THR A 105 3.92 -13.23 25.30
CA THR A 105 3.76 -12.22 24.25
C THR A 105 2.38 -11.54 24.37
N PRO A 106 2.34 -10.19 24.47
CA PRO A 106 1.08 -9.47 24.43
C PRO A 106 0.61 -9.31 22.97
N PHE A 107 -0.27 -10.23 22.51
CA PHE A 107 -0.91 -10.16 21.19
C PHE A 107 -1.65 -8.84 20.97
N VAL A 108 -2.36 -8.37 21.99
CA VAL A 108 -3.11 -7.10 21.95
C VAL A 108 -2.89 -6.37 23.26
N ARG A 109 -2.50 -5.09 23.16
CA ARG A 109 -2.37 -4.24 24.34
C ARG A 109 -2.94 -2.86 24.05
N VAL A 110 -3.74 -2.33 24.96
CA VAL A 110 -4.24 -0.94 24.88
C VAL A 110 -3.35 -0.07 25.78
N ARG A 111 -2.83 1.03 25.24
CA ARG A 111 -1.89 1.95 25.92
C ARG A 111 -2.11 3.39 25.52
N ASP A 112 -1.60 4.32 26.33
CA ASP A 112 -1.49 5.70 25.89
C ASP A 112 -0.33 5.82 24.88
N GLY A 113 -0.58 6.49 23.77
CA GLY A 113 0.38 6.80 22.73
C GLY A 113 0.81 8.26 22.75
N ARG A 114 1.32 8.73 21.61
CA ARG A 114 1.68 10.14 21.42
C ARG A 114 0.48 11.04 21.73
N GLY A 115 0.74 12.15 22.44
CA GLY A 115 -0.31 13.08 22.88
C GLY A 115 -1.27 12.51 23.93
N SER A 116 -0.89 11.44 24.63
CA SER A 116 -1.73 10.72 25.61
C SER A 116 -3.06 10.24 25.00
N LEU A 117 -3.06 9.91 23.71
CA LEU A 117 -4.21 9.35 23.03
C LEU A 117 -4.18 7.83 23.14
N THR A 118 -5.34 7.21 23.36
CA THR A 118 -5.44 5.75 23.45
C THR A 118 -5.15 5.11 22.09
N LYS A 119 -4.27 4.10 22.12
CA LYS A 119 -3.95 3.25 20.99
C LYS A 119 -4.03 1.77 21.38
N VAL A 120 -4.22 0.92 20.38
CA VAL A 120 -4.12 -0.52 20.44
C VAL A 120 -2.85 -0.94 19.72
N THR A 121 -1.95 -1.62 20.40
CA THR A 121 -0.78 -2.26 19.82
C THR A 121 -1.10 -3.73 19.58
N LEU A 122 -1.03 -4.19 18.32
CA LEU A 122 -1.05 -5.62 18.01
C LEU A 122 0.39 -6.10 17.83
N THR A 123 0.73 -7.24 18.44
CA THR A 123 2.07 -7.84 18.34
C THR A 123 1.95 -9.24 17.75
N HIS A 124 2.60 -9.46 16.61
CA HIS A 124 2.66 -10.76 15.98
C HIS A 124 3.76 -11.62 16.63
N PRO A 125 3.64 -12.96 16.67
CA PRO A 125 4.65 -13.84 17.27
C PRO A 125 6.08 -13.73 16.70
N ASN A 126 6.25 -13.19 15.50
CA ASN A 126 7.57 -12.94 14.91
C ASN A 126 8.24 -11.66 15.44
N GLY A 127 7.57 -10.88 16.29
CA GLY A 127 8.05 -9.60 16.83
C GLY A 127 7.66 -8.36 16.03
N SER A 128 6.97 -8.49 14.89
CA SER A 128 6.37 -7.33 14.23
C SER A 128 5.21 -6.78 15.05
N TYR A 129 4.96 -5.48 14.94
CA TYR A 129 3.86 -4.85 15.65
C TYR A 129 3.22 -3.72 14.84
N VAL A 130 2.00 -3.35 15.23
CA VAL A 130 1.26 -2.25 14.63
C VAL A 130 0.56 -1.45 15.72
N ASP A 131 0.61 -0.12 15.61
CA ASP A 131 -0.09 0.81 16.50
C ASP A 131 -1.31 1.41 15.80
N VAL A 132 -2.49 1.15 16.37
CA VAL A 132 -3.77 1.64 15.89
C VAL A 132 -4.35 2.64 16.90
N TYR A 133 -4.49 3.90 16.52
CA TYR A 133 -5.09 4.93 17.38
C TYR A 133 -6.62 4.90 17.27
N LEU A 134 -7.31 4.99 18.42
CA LEU A 134 -8.77 5.10 18.45
C LEU A 134 -9.24 6.40 17.80
N LYS A 135 -8.48 7.48 17.98
CA LYS A 135 -8.63 8.72 17.23
C LYS A 135 -8.45 8.45 15.73
N GLY A 136 -9.52 8.63 14.98
CA GLY A 136 -9.57 8.47 13.53
C GLY A 136 -9.44 7.02 13.03
N GLY A 137 -9.30 6.04 13.93
CA GLY A 137 -9.02 4.65 13.57
C GLY A 137 -7.76 4.52 12.70
N ASN A 138 -6.78 5.40 12.94
CA ASN A 138 -5.58 5.50 12.12
C ASN A 138 -4.55 4.44 12.55
N VAL A 139 -3.99 3.72 11.60
CA VAL A 139 -2.79 2.92 11.85
C VAL A 139 -1.58 3.84 11.69
N ALA A 140 -0.95 4.18 12.80
CA ALA A 140 0.10 5.21 12.84
C ALA A 140 1.52 4.65 12.75
N SER A 141 1.71 3.36 13.01
CA SER A 141 3.01 2.69 12.89
C SER A 141 2.77 1.22 12.57
N TRP A 142 3.59 0.66 11.68
CA TRP A 142 3.66 -0.75 11.38
C TRP A 142 5.12 -1.14 11.19
N VAL A 143 5.67 -1.80 12.20
CA VAL A 143 7.09 -2.17 12.25
C VAL A 143 7.23 -3.67 11.99
N LEU A 144 8.07 -4.01 11.03
CA LEU A 144 8.41 -5.39 10.69
C LEU A 144 9.29 -6.01 11.79
N ALA A 145 9.36 -7.34 11.83
CA ALA A 145 10.24 -8.06 12.75
C ALA A 145 11.73 -7.68 12.60
N SER A 146 12.13 -7.19 11.42
CA SER A 146 13.47 -6.66 11.15
C SER A 146 13.71 -5.26 11.74
N GLY A 147 12.70 -4.63 12.34
CA GLY A 147 12.74 -3.29 12.88
C GLY A 147 12.47 -2.18 11.85
N GLY A 148 12.21 -2.52 10.59
CA GLY A 148 11.84 -1.54 9.56
C GLY A 148 10.42 -1.02 9.73
N GLU A 149 10.25 0.29 9.88
CA GLU A 149 8.95 0.97 9.85
C GLU A 149 8.42 1.04 8.40
N VAL A 150 7.15 0.67 8.21
CA VAL A 150 6.49 0.65 6.90
C VAL A 150 5.66 1.91 6.68
N LEU A 151 5.16 2.54 7.75
CA LEU A 151 4.29 3.71 7.67
C LEU A 151 5.01 4.96 8.19
N TYR A 152 4.89 6.05 7.47
CA TYR A 152 5.49 7.32 7.86
C TYR A 152 4.49 8.21 8.61
N VAL A 153 4.88 8.65 9.80
CA VAL A 153 4.21 9.71 10.57
C VAL A 153 5.27 10.72 11.00
N PRO A 154 5.15 12.02 10.66
CA PRO A 154 6.07 13.06 11.13
C PRO A 154 6.16 13.16 12.66
N ASP A 155 7.33 13.58 13.14
CA ASP A 155 7.56 13.83 14.58
C ASP A 155 6.70 14.98 15.11
N ASP A 156 6.40 15.98 14.28
CA ASP A 156 5.55 17.12 14.61
C ASP A 156 4.06 16.88 14.28
N ALA A 157 3.67 15.66 13.89
CA ALA A 157 2.30 15.31 13.60
C ALA A 157 1.36 15.61 14.79
N SER A 158 0.18 16.16 14.48
CA SER A 158 -0.78 16.58 15.49
C SER A 158 -1.55 15.39 16.10
N PHE A 159 -1.07 14.90 17.25
CA PHE A 159 -1.82 13.97 18.10
C PHE A 159 -2.80 14.71 19.03
N LYS A 160 -3.55 15.67 18.49
CA LYS A 160 -4.64 16.38 19.18
C LYS A 160 -5.99 15.73 18.90
N LYS A 161 -6.91 15.81 19.86
CA LYS A 161 -8.31 15.36 19.68
C LYS A 161 -8.96 16.12 18.51
N HIS A 162 -9.70 15.40 17.66
CA HIS A 162 -10.48 15.92 16.52
C HIS A 162 -9.72 16.53 15.32
N ALA A 163 -8.39 16.51 15.30
CA ALA A 163 -7.59 16.81 14.09
C ALA A 163 -7.29 15.52 13.31
N PRO A 164 -7.15 15.50 11.98
CA PRO A 164 -6.56 14.34 11.31
C PRO A 164 -5.12 14.18 11.77
N THR A 165 -4.61 12.95 11.79
CA THR A 165 -3.18 12.72 12.02
C THR A 165 -2.46 12.84 10.69
N ASP A 166 -1.39 13.62 10.64
CA ASP A 166 -0.53 13.73 9.47
C ASP A 166 0.26 12.41 9.35
N GLY A 167 0.01 11.62 8.30
CA GLY A 167 0.70 10.35 8.09
C GLY A 167 -0.02 9.09 8.61
N GLY A 168 0.68 7.97 8.55
CA GLY A 168 0.17 6.64 8.86
C GLY A 168 -0.70 6.13 7.72
N ASN A 169 -1.77 5.42 8.07
CA ASN A 169 -2.73 4.86 7.14
C ASN A 169 -4.15 5.30 7.51
N PRO A 170 -4.53 6.57 7.27
CA PRO A 170 -5.85 7.09 7.60
C PRO A 170 -6.97 6.47 6.76
N VAL A 171 -8.16 6.37 7.37
CA VAL A 171 -9.41 5.99 6.70
C VAL A 171 -10.01 7.16 5.94
N CYS A 172 -10.53 6.91 4.73
CA CYS A 172 -11.29 7.88 3.95
C CYS A 172 -12.76 7.45 3.93
N PHE A 173 -13.65 8.23 4.55
CA PHE A 173 -15.10 7.99 4.52
C PHE A 173 -15.88 9.25 4.97
N PRO A 174 -17.01 9.58 4.32
CA PRO A 174 -17.60 8.95 3.13
C PRO A 174 -17.04 9.52 1.82
N GLN A 175 -15.91 10.24 1.88
CA GLN A 175 -15.31 10.94 0.75
C GLN A 175 -13.81 10.67 0.67
N PHE A 176 -13.26 10.76 -0.53
CA PHE A 176 -11.81 10.83 -0.78
C PHE A 176 -11.45 12.19 -1.37
N GLY A 177 -10.35 12.79 -0.92
CA GLY A 177 -9.89 14.10 -1.38
C GLY A 177 -10.81 15.26 -0.98
N ALA A 178 -10.58 16.42 -1.60
CA ALA A 178 -11.17 17.71 -1.20
C ALA A 178 -12.65 17.93 -1.61
N GLY A 179 -13.33 16.91 -2.15
CA GLY A 179 -14.71 17.01 -2.62
C GLY A 179 -14.88 17.77 -3.94
N GLY A 180 -16.14 18.00 -4.36
CA GLY A 180 -16.50 18.73 -5.58
C GLY A 180 -16.74 17.84 -6.80
N GLU A 181 -16.31 18.27 -7.99
CA GLU A 181 -16.38 17.48 -9.24
C GLU A 181 -15.27 16.41 -9.33
N ARG A 182 -14.58 16.12 -8.20
CA ARG A 182 -13.50 15.14 -8.16
C ARG A 182 -14.05 13.73 -7.92
N PRO A 183 -13.34 12.67 -8.39
CA PRO A 183 -13.64 11.29 -8.03
C PRO A 183 -13.74 11.13 -6.52
N GLY A 184 -14.70 10.33 -6.07
CA GLY A 184 -14.85 10.01 -4.65
C GLY A 184 -15.54 11.11 -3.85
N SER A 185 -16.05 12.16 -4.53
CA SER A 185 -16.80 13.25 -3.92
C SER A 185 -18.26 12.86 -3.77
N VAL A 186 -18.79 13.03 -2.56
CA VAL A 186 -20.23 12.96 -2.32
C VAL A 186 -20.84 14.36 -2.55
N GLY A 187 -22.08 14.44 -3.02
CA GLY A 187 -22.77 15.71 -3.32
C GLY A 187 -23.09 16.62 -2.12
N ALA A 188 -22.40 16.45 -0.99
CA ALA A 188 -22.62 17.19 0.24
C ALA A 188 -21.80 18.49 0.27
N ALA A 189 -22.46 19.63 0.43
CA ALA A 189 -21.87 20.96 0.26
C ALA A 189 -20.77 21.36 1.29
N LYS A 190 -20.56 20.58 2.37
CA LYS A 190 -19.59 20.88 3.44
C LYS A 190 -18.90 19.61 4.00
N MET A 191 -18.37 18.77 3.11
CA MET A 191 -17.56 17.61 3.52
C MET A 191 -16.08 18.00 3.70
N PRO A 192 -15.40 17.63 4.81
CA PRO A 192 -13.95 17.82 4.93
C PRO A 192 -13.18 16.98 3.91
N GLU A 193 -11.93 17.38 3.63
CA GLU A 193 -11.02 16.56 2.83
C GLU A 193 -10.83 15.16 3.47
N ASP A 194 -10.94 14.13 2.63
CA ASP A 194 -10.93 12.70 2.98
C ASP A 194 -12.09 12.28 3.92
N GLY A 195 -13.13 13.10 4.01
CA GLY A 195 -14.28 12.89 4.88
C GLY A 195 -13.99 13.18 6.35
N PHE A 196 -14.81 12.62 7.24
CA PHE A 196 -14.75 12.91 8.67
C PHE A 196 -14.35 11.70 9.53
N ALA A 197 -14.38 10.47 9.00
CA ALA A 197 -14.11 9.27 9.79
C ALA A 197 -12.70 9.25 10.39
N ASN A 198 -11.72 9.88 9.73
CA ASN A 198 -10.34 10.07 10.22
C ASN A 198 -10.20 11.12 11.34
N ARG A 199 -11.28 11.80 11.72
CA ARG A 199 -11.30 12.84 12.78
C ARG A 199 -12.16 12.43 13.98
N MET A 200 -12.96 11.38 13.83
CA MET A 200 -13.86 10.88 14.88
C MET A 200 -13.15 9.92 15.83
N GLU A 201 -13.69 9.76 17.04
CA GLU A 201 -13.19 8.79 18.01
C GLU A 201 -13.86 7.43 17.77
N TRP A 202 -13.05 6.41 17.47
CA TRP A 202 -13.51 5.04 17.29
C TRP A 202 -13.52 4.29 18.63
N ARG A 203 -14.34 3.24 18.72
CA ARG A 203 -14.42 2.38 19.91
C ARG A 203 -13.90 0.99 19.58
N ILE A 204 -13.26 0.34 20.53
CA ILE A 204 -12.91 -1.07 20.39
C ILE A 204 -14.21 -1.87 20.49
N GLY A 205 -14.52 -2.63 19.45
CA GLY A 205 -15.65 -3.57 19.44
C GLY A 205 -15.21 -4.97 19.83
N GLU A 206 -14.12 -5.46 19.25
CA GLU A 206 -13.61 -6.81 19.50
C GLU A 206 -12.08 -6.86 19.32
N THR A 207 -11.44 -7.76 20.04
CA THR A 207 -10.02 -8.10 19.88
C THR A 207 -9.88 -9.61 19.91
N GLY A 208 -8.93 -10.15 19.16
CA GLY A 208 -8.72 -11.59 19.15
C GLY A 208 -7.47 -12.00 18.40
N THR A 209 -7.38 -13.31 18.19
CA THR A 209 -6.40 -13.93 17.32
C THR A 209 -7.10 -14.92 16.40
N TYR A 210 -6.62 -15.07 15.17
CA TYR A 210 -7.00 -16.16 14.29
C TYR A 210 -5.78 -16.93 13.82
N ALA A 211 -5.95 -18.21 13.50
CA ALA A 211 -4.89 -18.99 12.87
C ALA A 211 -4.84 -18.64 11.38
N SER A 212 -3.69 -18.14 10.92
CA SER A 212 -3.41 -18.01 9.49
C SER A 212 -3.24 -19.38 8.84
N SER A 213 -3.06 -19.40 7.51
CA SER A 213 -2.98 -20.66 6.74
C SER A 213 -1.80 -21.56 7.14
N ASP A 214 -0.74 -21.00 7.72
CA ASP A 214 0.41 -21.75 8.23
C ASP A 214 0.27 -22.16 9.70
N GLY A 215 -0.87 -21.84 10.32
CA GLY A 215 -1.16 -22.13 11.73
C GLY A 215 -0.66 -21.06 12.71
N THR A 216 -0.01 -19.99 12.25
CA THR A 216 0.44 -18.89 13.11
C THR A 216 -0.74 -18.10 13.64
N SER A 217 -0.73 -17.80 14.94
CA SER A 217 -1.74 -16.97 15.60
C SER A 217 -1.52 -15.49 15.26
N CYS A 218 -2.40 -14.92 14.44
CA CYS A 218 -2.35 -13.53 14.00
C CYS A 218 -3.34 -12.68 14.82
N PRO A 219 -2.87 -11.61 15.51
CA PRO A 219 -3.75 -10.75 16.29
C PRO A 219 -4.58 -9.81 15.41
N PHE A 220 -5.75 -9.44 15.90
CA PHE A 220 -6.62 -8.43 15.28
C PHE A 220 -7.32 -7.54 16.32
N VAL A 221 -7.73 -6.35 15.85
CA VAL A 221 -8.66 -5.47 16.53
C VAL A 221 -9.75 -5.01 15.57
N THR A 222 -10.99 -5.02 16.04
CA THR A 222 -12.16 -4.48 15.37
C THR A 222 -12.54 -3.18 16.04
N LEU A 223 -12.46 -2.07 15.29
CA LEU A 223 -12.91 -0.76 15.73
C LEU A 223 -14.26 -0.42 15.11
N GLU A 224 -15.11 0.26 15.87
CA GLU A 224 -16.45 0.68 15.46
C GLU A 224 -16.63 2.19 15.53
N LEU A 225 -17.40 2.72 14.59
CA LEU A 225 -17.82 4.11 14.52
C LEU A 225 -19.28 4.19 14.08
N THR A 226 -20.07 5.02 14.75
CA THR A 226 -21.47 5.31 14.40
C THR A 226 -21.64 6.79 14.13
N ASP A 227 -22.68 7.17 13.40
CA ASP A 227 -23.01 8.57 13.16
C ASP A 227 -23.34 9.34 14.45
N ASP A 228 -22.91 10.60 14.51
CA ASP A 228 -23.22 11.57 15.55
C ASP A 228 -23.76 12.87 14.95
N ASP A 229 -24.07 13.86 15.79
CA ASP A 229 -24.62 15.14 15.32
C ASP A 229 -23.65 15.88 14.38
N SER A 230 -22.34 15.76 14.61
CA SER A 230 -21.32 16.41 13.77
C SER A 230 -21.21 15.72 12.41
N SER A 231 -21.23 14.39 12.36
CA SER A 231 -21.20 13.66 11.08
C SER A 231 -22.49 13.89 10.31
N ARG A 232 -23.66 13.86 10.98
CA ARG A 232 -24.97 14.12 10.34
C ARG A 232 -25.11 15.53 9.79
N ALA A 233 -24.43 16.52 10.38
CA ALA A 233 -24.39 17.88 9.84
C ALA A 233 -23.65 17.98 8.49
N ALA A 234 -22.64 17.13 8.26
CA ALA A 234 -21.90 17.07 7.00
C ALA A 234 -22.46 16.03 6.01
N PHE A 235 -23.04 14.95 6.53
CA PHE A 235 -23.54 13.80 5.79
C PHE A 235 -24.77 13.25 6.51
N ASN A 236 -25.95 13.70 6.10
CA ASN A 236 -27.21 13.46 6.81
C ASN A 236 -27.76 12.04 6.58
N HIS A 237 -26.99 11.04 7.00
CA HIS A 237 -27.34 9.63 6.92
C HIS A 237 -26.90 8.92 8.21
N ASN A 238 -27.67 7.89 8.59
CA ASN A 238 -27.31 7.01 9.68
C ASN A 238 -26.44 5.86 9.16
N PHE A 239 -25.32 5.62 9.83
CA PHE A 239 -24.39 4.57 9.43
C PHE A 239 -23.70 3.94 10.64
N LYS A 240 -23.25 2.71 10.44
CA LYS A 240 -22.24 2.07 11.29
C LYS A 240 -21.06 1.64 10.42
N LEU A 241 -19.88 2.13 10.74
CA LEU A 241 -18.62 1.65 10.20
C LEU A 241 -17.95 0.70 11.18
N THR A 242 -17.36 -0.35 10.62
CA THR A 242 -16.48 -1.27 11.35
C THR A 242 -15.20 -1.43 10.55
N GLN A 243 -14.05 -1.37 11.21
CA GLN A 243 -12.76 -1.71 10.61
C GLN A 243 -12.07 -2.78 11.45
N GLU A 244 -11.83 -3.94 10.84
CA GLU A 244 -11.03 -5.00 11.43
C GLU A 244 -9.62 -4.91 10.86
N ILE A 245 -8.64 -4.69 11.74
CA ILE A 245 -7.23 -4.58 11.39
C ILE A 245 -6.54 -5.81 11.96
N SER A 246 -5.86 -6.57 11.11
CA SER A 246 -5.09 -7.73 11.54
C SER A 246 -3.66 -7.71 11.02
N LEU A 247 -2.76 -8.16 11.90
CA LEU A 247 -1.33 -8.21 11.62
C LEU A 247 -0.92 -9.66 11.35
N GLU A 248 -0.47 -9.90 10.12
CA GLU A 248 0.18 -11.15 9.70
C GLU A 248 1.70 -10.94 9.62
N HIS A 249 2.44 -12.00 9.30
CA HIS A 249 3.90 -12.03 9.30
C HIS A 249 4.56 -10.80 8.62
N ASN A 250 4.17 -10.50 7.38
CA ASN A 250 4.66 -9.37 6.59
C ASN A 250 3.52 -8.59 5.93
N ALA A 251 2.32 -8.67 6.49
CA ALA A 251 1.15 -8.03 5.90
C ALA A 251 0.20 -7.46 6.95
N LEU A 252 -0.40 -6.32 6.61
CA LEU A 252 -1.43 -5.66 7.38
C LEU A 252 -2.74 -5.74 6.59
N LYS A 253 -3.69 -6.53 7.08
CA LYS A 253 -5.03 -6.65 6.49
C LYS A 253 -5.97 -5.67 7.15
N VAL A 254 -6.82 -5.05 6.35
CA VAL A 254 -7.87 -4.14 6.82
C VAL A 254 -9.18 -4.50 6.12
N LYS A 255 -10.17 -4.91 6.90
CA LYS A 255 -11.52 -5.16 6.42
C LYS A 255 -12.44 -4.03 6.90
N MET A 256 -12.94 -3.25 5.95
CA MET A 256 -13.88 -2.17 6.20
C MET A 256 -15.30 -2.65 5.92
N THR A 257 -16.23 -2.37 6.82
CA THR A 257 -17.66 -2.65 6.64
C THR A 257 -18.47 -1.39 6.89
N CYS A 258 -19.36 -1.04 5.94
CA CYS A 258 -20.33 0.02 6.08
C CYS A 258 -21.74 -0.58 6.13
N ALA A 259 -22.48 -0.27 7.20
CA ALA A 259 -23.88 -0.59 7.35
C ALA A 259 -24.72 0.69 7.24
N ASN A 260 -25.75 0.68 6.39
CA ASN A 260 -26.78 1.71 6.41
C ASN A 260 -27.79 1.36 7.49
N THR A 261 -27.84 2.15 8.55
CA THR A 261 -28.76 1.97 9.68
C THR A 261 -29.96 2.90 9.61
N GLY A 262 -30.07 3.67 8.53
CA GLY A 262 -31.16 4.59 8.25
C GLY A 262 -32.14 4.04 7.21
N SER A 263 -33.08 4.90 6.82
CA SER A 263 -34.17 4.58 5.90
C SER A 263 -33.96 5.07 4.47
N THR A 264 -32.83 5.72 4.17
CA THR A 264 -32.52 6.29 2.85
C THR A 264 -31.20 5.78 2.32
N ALA A 265 -31.14 5.49 1.03
CA ALA A 265 -29.90 5.11 0.37
C ALA A 265 -28.92 6.29 0.36
N PHE A 266 -27.62 5.99 0.42
CA PHE A 266 -26.57 7.00 0.29
C PHE A 266 -25.38 6.49 -0.50
N GLU A 267 -24.68 7.43 -1.13
CA GLU A 267 -23.42 7.17 -1.82
C GLU A 267 -22.23 7.50 -0.93
N TYR A 268 -21.16 6.72 -1.04
CA TYR A 268 -19.95 6.92 -0.27
C TYR A 268 -18.71 6.37 -0.98
N ALA A 269 -17.58 7.03 -0.77
CA ALA A 269 -16.25 6.49 -0.97
C ALA A 269 -15.79 5.82 0.32
N ILE A 270 -15.03 4.74 0.17
CA ILE A 270 -14.33 4.09 1.28
C ILE A 270 -12.93 3.67 0.82
N GLY A 271 -11.96 3.85 1.71
CA GLY A 271 -10.58 3.46 1.41
C GLY A 271 -9.61 3.86 2.50
N ARG A 272 -8.33 3.70 2.16
CA ARG A 272 -7.16 4.01 2.97
C ARG A 272 -6.21 4.90 2.19
N LYS A 273 -5.54 5.83 2.86
CA LYS A 273 -4.61 6.79 2.24
C LYS A 273 -3.23 6.69 2.92
N ALA A 274 -2.59 5.52 2.77
CA ALA A 274 -1.35 5.22 3.48
C ALA A 274 -0.17 6.08 3.02
N HIS A 275 0.66 6.47 3.98
CA HIS A 275 1.93 7.15 3.79
C HIS A 275 3.01 6.09 4.01
N ILE A 276 3.52 5.51 2.93
CA ILE A 276 4.52 4.45 3.02
C ILE A 276 5.88 5.10 3.27
N ALA A 277 6.57 4.67 4.32
CA ALA A 277 7.92 5.14 4.61
C ALA A 277 8.88 4.71 3.50
N VAL A 278 9.73 5.64 3.05
CA VAL A 278 10.74 5.39 2.03
C VAL A 278 12.10 5.91 2.47
N SER A 279 13.16 5.40 1.84
CA SER A 279 14.56 5.78 2.10
C SER A 279 14.78 7.29 1.92
N ASP A 280 14.57 7.82 0.72
CA ASP A 280 14.48 9.23 0.37
C ASP A 280 13.92 9.33 -1.05
N VAL A 281 12.85 10.10 -1.29
CA VAL A 281 12.30 10.27 -2.65
C VAL A 281 13.23 11.02 -3.61
N ARG A 282 14.22 11.79 -3.11
CA ARG A 282 15.18 12.53 -3.96
C ARG A 282 16.38 11.70 -4.35
N GLU A 283 16.93 10.99 -3.38
CA GLU A 283 18.22 10.29 -3.50
C GLU A 283 18.04 8.78 -3.66
N GLY A 284 16.89 8.25 -3.23
CA GLY A 284 16.54 6.84 -3.31
C GLY A 284 15.84 6.44 -4.60
N ASP A 285 15.82 5.13 -4.81
CA ASP A 285 15.08 4.46 -5.87
C ASP A 285 13.64 4.23 -5.43
N VAL A 286 12.81 5.29 -5.48
CA VAL A 286 11.38 5.22 -5.14
C VAL A 286 10.54 5.15 -6.42
N TYR A 287 9.94 4.00 -6.66
CA TYR A 287 9.18 3.71 -7.87
C TYR A 287 7.79 3.17 -7.54
N TYR A 288 6.78 3.66 -8.23
CA TYR A 288 5.48 3.02 -8.25
C TYR A 288 5.46 1.94 -9.33
N VAL A 289 4.87 0.80 -9.03
CA VAL A 289 4.82 -0.39 -9.91
C VAL A 289 3.39 -0.93 -10.00
N GLY A 290 3.06 -1.62 -11.09
CA GLY A 290 1.77 -2.30 -11.24
C GLY A 290 0.62 -1.39 -11.69
N PHE A 291 0.94 -0.31 -12.42
CA PHE A 291 -0.02 0.70 -12.90
C PHE A 291 -0.24 0.64 -14.43
N GLU A 292 0.02 -0.53 -15.03
CA GLU A 292 -0.21 -0.82 -16.45
C GLU A 292 -1.71 -0.78 -16.81
N ASP A 293 -2.02 -0.42 -18.06
CA ASP A 293 -3.39 -0.40 -18.62
C ASP A 293 -4.47 0.26 -17.74
N CYS A 294 -4.10 1.32 -17.02
CA CYS A 294 -4.96 2.05 -16.10
C CYS A 294 -5.51 3.33 -16.74
N VAL A 295 -6.72 3.71 -16.33
CA VAL A 295 -7.22 5.08 -16.49
C VAL A 295 -6.70 5.92 -15.32
N VAL A 296 -5.99 7.01 -15.62
CA VAL A 296 -5.38 7.89 -14.61
C VAL A 296 -6.07 9.23 -14.59
N LEU A 297 -6.38 9.68 -13.39
CA LEU A 297 -6.92 10.99 -13.08
C LEU A 297 -5.83 11.79 -12.38
N ASP A 298 -5.24 12.73 -13.10
CA ASP A 298 -4.12 13.53 -12.61
C ASP A 298 -4.61 14.90 -12.11
N ASN A 299 -4.56 15.10 -10.79
CA ASN A 299 -5.01 16.30 -10.10
C ASN A 299 -3.97 17.43 -10.14
N CYS A 300 -2.71 17.14 -10.48
CA CYS A 300 -1.67 18.16 -10.60
C CYS A 300 -1.84 19.00 -11.88
N LEU A 301 -2.51 18.47 -12.90
CA LEU A 301 -2.65 19.14 -14.20
C LEU A 301 -3.69 20.26 -14.22
N HIS A 302 -4.65 20.28 -13.29
CA HIS A 302 -5.61 21.37 -13.17
C HIS A 302 -6.22 21.41 -11.76
N PRO A 303 -6.35 22.60 -11.14
CA PRO A 303 -6.74 22.73 -9.73
C PRO A 303 -8.14 22.20 -9.42
N THR A 304 -9.06 22.21 -10.40
CA THR A 304 -10.47 21.83 -10.18
C THR A 304 -10.94 20.65 -11.01
N LYS A 305 -10.13 20.13 -11.95
CA LYS A 305 -10.58 19.09 -12.90
C LYS A 305 -9.46 18.09 -13.17
N PRO A 306 -9.49 16.86 -12.63
CA PRO A 306 -8.51 15.86 -13.01
C PRO A 306 -8.53 15.67 -14.53
N ARG A 307 -7.35 15.61 -15.14
CA ARG A 307 -7.26 15.23 -16.57
C ARG A 307 -7.18 13.71 -16.67
N VAL A 308 -8.05 13.15 -17.51
CA VAL A 308 -8.06 11.72 -17.83
C VAL A 308 -6.91 11.40 -18.78
N ARG A 309 -6.13 10.37 -18.45
CA ARG A 309 -5.11 9.77 -19.31
C ARG A 309 -5.25 8.25 -19.30
N PHE A 310 -4.65 7.58 -20.27
CA PHE A 310 -4.51 6.13 -20.28
C PHE A 310 -3.02 5.79 -20.19
N THR A 311 -2.62 4.89 -19.28
CA THR A 311 -1.20 4.53 -19.16
C THR A 311 -0.68 3.76 -20.36
N LYS A 312 -1.54 3.05 -21.09
CA LYS A 312 -1.23 2.40 -22.37
C LYS A 312 -0.73 3.32 -23.48
N ASP A 313 -0.99 4.63 -23.35
CA ASP A 313 -0.54 5.63 -24.30
C ASP A 313 0.88 6.15 -23.96
N LEU A 314 1.46 5.69 -22.83
CA LEU A 314 2.84 5.95 -22.44
C LEU A 314 3.78 4.95 -23.12
N ASP A 315 5.09 5.20 -23.02
CA ASP A 315 6.06 4.17 -23.39
C ASP A 315 5.99 2.95 -22.44
N ALA A 316 6.39 1.79 -22.94
CA ALA A 316 6.24 0.51 -22.23
C ALA A 316 6.90 0.46 -20.85
N MET A 317 7.91 1.30 -20.56
CA MET A 317 8.51 1.36 -19.23
C MET A 317 7.74 2.30 -18.32
N SER A 318 7.41 3.51 -18.79
CA SER A 318 6.58 4.47 -18.05
C SER A 318 5.16 3.98 -17.76
N GLU A 319 4.67 3.02 -18.56
CA GLU A 319 3.42 2.30 -18.32
C GLU A 319 3.53 1.34 -17.12
N ARG A 320 4.67 0.65 -16.97
CA ARG A 320 4.89 -0.39 -15.96
C ARG A 320 5.30 0.17 -14.60
N CYS A 321 6.19 1.16 -14.62
CA CYS A 321 6.63 1.83 -13.42
C CYS A 321 6.97 3.28 -13.70
N PHE A 322 6.87 4.13 -12.68
CA PHE A 322 7.33 5.50 -12.76
C PHE A 322 7.99 5.92 -11.46
N LYS A 323 9.03 6.74 -11.59
CA LYS A 323 9.76 7.29 -10.45
C LYS A 323 8.92 8.37 -9.78
N LEU A 324 9.00 8.44 -8.45
CA LEU A 324 8.52 9.60 -7.71
C LEU A 324 9.59 10.69 -7.72
N ASP A 325 9.49 11.65 -8.63
CA ASP A 325 10.51 12.70 -8.87
C ASP A 325 9.96 14.14 -8.77
N GLY A 326 8.69 14.30 -8.39
CA GLY A 326 8.06 15.60 -8.26
C GLY A 326 6.67 15.54 -7.58
N PRO A 327 5.97 16.69 -7.52
CA PRO A 327 4.62 16.77 -7.01
C PRO A 327 3.72 15.76 -7.71
N THR A 328 3.05 14.92 -6.92
CA THR A 328 2.21 13.83 -7.41
C THR A 328 0.89 13.86 -6.65
N ASP A 329 -0.22 13.82 -7.39
CA ASP A 329 -1.58 13.61 -6.88
C ASP A 329 -2.39 12.98 -8.03
N LYS A 330 -2.40 11.64 -8.07
CA LYS A 330 -3.00 10.87 -9.16
C LYS A 330 -3.87 9.75 -8.60
N VAL A 331 -4.99 9.49 -9.27
CA VAL A 331 -5.87 8.35 -8.97
C VAL A 331 -5.93 7.44 -10.20
N TYR A 332 -5.52 6.19 -10.02
CA TYR A 332 -5.55 5.12 -11.01
C TYR A 332 -6.80 4.29 -10.76
N LEU A 333 -7.62 4.13 -11.79
CA LEU A 333 -8.89 3.43 -11.72
C LEU A 333 -8.76 1.98 -12.15
N ALA A 334 -9.46 1.09 -11.44
CA ALA A 334 -9.55 -0.33 -11.78
C ALA A 334 -8.17 -1.00 -11.97
N THR A 335 -7.23 -0.76 -11.05
CA THR A 335 -5.88 -1.31 -11.06
C THR A 335 -5.87 -2.82 -10.82
N GLU A 336 -4.82 -3.51 -11.25
CA GLU A 336 -4.57 -4.92 -10.93
C GLU A 336 -4.48 -5.17 -9.41
N ASP A 337 -5.24 -6.15 -8.94
CA ASP A 337 -5.54 -6.35 -7.52
C ASP A 337 -4.31 -6.67 -6.66
N LEU A 338 -3.27 -7.31 -7.22
CA LEU A 338 -2.15 -7.88 -6.45
C LEU A 338 -0.79 -7.25 -6.75
N ALA A 339 -0.64 -6.57 -7.88
CA ALA A 339 0.65 -6.12 -8.41
C ALA A 339 0.94 -4.64 -8.16
N THR A 340 -0.04 -3.87 -7.69
CA THR A 340 0.11 -2.43 -7.51
C THR A 340 0.81 -2.09 -6.20
N GLY A 341 1.92 -1.35 -6.26
CA GLY A 341 2.73 -1.06 -5.07
C GLY A 341 3.75 0.05 -5.25
N VAL A 342 4.59 0.21 -4.23
CA VAL A 342 5.71 1.16 -4.21
C VAL A 342 6.98 0.48 -3.73
N GLU A 343 8.06 0.63 -4.50
CA GLU A 343 9.42 0.35 -4.06
C GLU A 343 9.92 1.49 -3.20
N VAL A 344 10.44 1.14 -2.03
CA VAL A 344 10.76 2.12 -0.97
C VAL A 344 12.24 2.52 -0.96
N GLY A 345 13.02 2.05 -1.93
CA GLY A 345 14.46 2.29 -2.06
C GLY A 345 15.35 1.51 -1.07
N THR A 346 14.80 0.54 -0.35
CA THR A 346 15.55 -0.36 0.55
C THR A 346 15.70 -1.79 0.02
N GLY A 347 15.23 -2.07 -1.20
CA GLY A 347 15.11 -3.42 -1.75
C GLY A 347 13.78 -4.12 -1.43
N CYS A 348 12.85 -3.42 -0.79
CA CYS A 348 11.50 -3.90 -0.52
C CYS A 348 10.45 -3.17 -1.38
N THR A 349 9.37 -3.89 -1.68
CA THR A 349 8.15 -3.32 -2.27
C THR A 349 7.00 -3.49 -1.29
N VAL A 350 6.22 -2.42 -1.12
CA VAL A 350 4.94 -2.45 -0.39
C VAL A 350 3.81 -2.48 -1.41
N PHE A 351 3.12 -3.62 -1.50
CA PHE A 351 1.94 -3.78 -2.35
C PHE A 351 0.67 -3.39 -1.60
N ALA A 352 -0.24 -2.71 -2.27
CA ALA A 352 -1.60 -2.45 -1.81
C ALA A 352 -2.55 -3.36 -2.58
N GLN A 353 -3.08 -4.37 -1.91
CA GLN A 353 -3.81 -5.48 -2.51
C GLN A 353 -5.29 -5.44 -2.17
N ASN A 354 -6.13 -5.73 -3.16
CA ASN A 354 -7.57 -5.90 -2.98
C ASN A 354 -7.88 -7.39 -2.80
N LEU A 355 -8.51 -7.74 -1.67
CA LEU A 355 -8.87 -9.13 -1.36
C LEU A 355 -10.36 -9.43 -1.59
N SER A 356 -11.12 -8.44 -2.05
CA SER A 356 -12.58 -8.54 -2.29
C SER A 356 -12.96 -8.62 -3.77
N GLY A 357 -11.98 -8.76 -4.67
CA GLY A 357 -12.16 -8.83 -6.12
C GLY A 357 -12.92 -7.61 -6.66
N GLU A 358 -13.73 -7.80 -7.70
CA GLU A 358 -14.45 -6.72 -8.40
C GLU A 358 -15.37 -5.87 -7.51
N ARG A 359 -15.85 -6.41 -6.38
CA ARG A 359 -16.70 -5.68 -5.42
C ARG A 359 -15.89 -4.95 -4.34
N GLY A 360 -14.56 -5.06 -4.37
CA GLY A 360 -13.61 -4.51 -3.42
C GLY A 360 -13.13 -3.10 -3.73
N CYS A 361 -11.92 -2.78 -3.28
CA CYS A 361 -11.26 -1.50 -3.48
C CYS A 361 -10.33 -1.57 -4.69
N VAL A 362 -10.85 -1.21 -5.85
CA VAL A 362 -10.20 -1.40 -7.16
C VAL A 362 -9.38 -0.20 -7.63
N ASP A 363 -9.43 0.93 -6.92
CA ASP A 363 -8.70 2.14 -7.29
C ASP A 363 -7.47 2.33 -6.40
N ARG A 364 -6.47 3.05 -6.92
CA ARG A 364 -5.24 3.41 -6.20
C ARG A 364 -4.98 4.89 -6.32
N ALA A 365 -4.64 5.52 -5.20
CA ALA A 365 -4.21 6.90 -5.19
C ALA A 365 -2.73 6.97 -4.85
N VAL A 366 -1.98 7.74 -5.62
CA VAL A 366 -0.55 7.99 -5.35
C VAL A 366 -0.37 9.48 -5.15
N PHE A 367 0.38 9.83 -4.12
CA PHE A 367 0.53 11.23 -3.77
C PHE A 367 1.84 11.54 -3.06
N ASN A 368 2.37 12.72 -3.33
CA ASN A 368 3.45 13.35 -2.60
C ASN A 368 3.39 14.87 -2.90
N PRO A 369 3.27 15.74 -1.88
CA PRO A 369 3.15 17.18 -2.07
C PRO A 369 4.46 17.85 -2.49
N TRP A 370 5.56 17.10 -2.48
CA TRP A 370 6.91 17.59 -2.74
C TRP A 370 7.25 18.79 -1.83
N GLU A 371 7.92 19.79 -2.38
CA GLU A 371 8.36 20.99 -1.67
C GLU A 371 7.23 21.83 -1.04
N ALA A 372 5.95 21.56 -1.35
CA ALA A 372 4.84 22.16 -0.59
C ALA A 372 4.78 21.66 0.87
N SER A 373 5.42 20.53 1.20
CA SER A 373 5.58 20.04 2.58
C SER A 373 7.05 19.74 2.91
N PRO A 374 7.92 20.78 2.94
CA PRO A 374 9.38 20.64 2.83
C PRO A 374 10.03 19.82 3.95
N LYS A 375 9.36 19.66 5.09
CA LYS A 375 9.85 18.89 6.24
C LYS A 375 9.66 17.38 6.09
N THR A 376 8.65 16.94 5.31
CA THR A 376 8.14 15.58 5.40
C THR A 376 8.14 14.84 4.08
N TYR A 377 8.01 15.54 2.95
CA TYR A 377 7.82 14.92 1.63
C TYR A 377 8.93 13.94 1.24
N ARG A 378 10.16 14.11 1.77
CA ARG A 378 11.30 13.25 1.43
C ARG A 378 11.12 11.80 1.90
N TRP A 379 10.35 11.59 2.95
CA TRP A 379 10.37 10.37 3.74
C TRP A 379 9.18 9.45 3.49
N TYR A 380 8.30 9.81 2.56
CA TYR A 380 7.17 8.94 2.23
C TYR A 380 6.74 8.99 0.76
N ALA A 381 6.12 7.89 0.35
CA ALA A 381 5.35 7.79 -0.88
C ALA A 381 3.90 7.44 -0.52
N GLY A 382 2.95 8.24 -0.98
CA GLY A 382 1.53 7.99 -0.73
C GLY A 382 1.03 6.81 -1.55
N LEU A 383 0.41 5.82 -0.90
CA LEU A 383 -0.21 4.66 -1.53
C LEU A 383 -1.58 4.39 -0.92
N GLY A 384 -2.59 5.05 -1.49
CA GLY A 384 -3.99 4.84 -1.15
C GLY A 384 -4.63 3.72 -1.95
N ILE A 385 -5.64 3.07 -1.36
CA ILE A 385 -6.45 2.01 -1.96
C ILE A 385 -7.90 2.22 -1.53
N GLY A 386 -8.84 2.19 -2.49
CA GLY A 386 -10.24 2.45 -2.19
C GLY A 386 -11.17 2.34 -3.39
N ASN A 387 -12.38 2.84 -3.21
CA ASN A 387 -13.38 3.07 -4.25
C ASN A 387 -13.46 4.59 -4.49
N PHE A 388 -12.51 5.12 -5.24
CA PHE A 388 -12.36 6.55 -5.49
C PHE A 388 -12.96 6.97 -6.82
N GLY A 389 -12.88 6.14 -7.87
CA GLY A 389 -13.47 6.42 -9.17
C GLY A 389 -14.98 6.33 -9.20
N LYS A 390 -15.53 5.35 -8.47
CA LYS A 390 -16.96 5.08 -8.41
C LYS A 390 -17.41 4.91 -6.96
N LEU A 391 -18.32 5.79 -6.53
CA LEU A 391 -18.94 5.70 -5.22
C LEU A 391 -19.72 4.39 -5.09
N ARG A 392 -19.72 3.87 -3.87
CA ARG A 392 -20.57 2.75 -3.47
C ARG A 392 -21.93 3.29 -3.06
N VAL A 393 -22.97 2.48 -3.23
CA VAL A 393 -24.32 2.77 -2.74
C VAL A 393 -24.60 1.88 -1.54
N ALA A 394 -25.03 2.44 -0.42
CA ALA A 394 -25.53 1.70 0.72
C ALA A 394 -27.06 1.79 0.75
N GLU A 395 -27.74 0.70 0.42
CA GLU A 395 -29.21 0.60 0.52
C GLU A 395 -29.65 0.48 1.99
N PRO A 396 -30.86 0.91 2.38
CA PRO A 396 -31.37 0.76 3.74
C PRO A 396 -31.26 -0.68 4.26
N ASP A 397 -30.87 -0.83 5.52
CA ASP A 397 -30.68 -2.11 6.21
C ASP A 397 -29.66 -3.08 5.56
N THR A 398 -28.80 -2.58 4.66
CA THR A 398 -27.74 -3.39 4.05
C THR A 398 -26.38 -3.16 4.68
N LYS A 399 -25.50 -4.16 4.51
CA LYS A 399 -24.08 -4.09 4.89
C LYS A 399 -23.22 -4.42 3.69
N SER A 400 -22.17 -3.64 3.49
CA SER A 400 -21.17 -3.87 2.45
C SER A 400 -19.78 -3.92 3.07
N SER A 401 -18.99 -4.91 2.69
CA SER A 401 -17.62 -5.08 3.18
C SER A 401 -16.62 -5.06 2.04
N THR A 402 -15.45 -4.51 2.32
CA THR A 402 -14.27 -4.51 1.45
C THR A 402 -13.05 -4.87 2.29
N GLU A 403 -12.20 -5.74 1.76
CA GLU A 403 -10.99 -6.19 2.42
C GLU A 403 -9.78 -5.88 1.56
N ILE A 404 -8.78 -5.29 2.18
CA ILE A 404 -7.51 -4.91 1.58
C ILE A 404 -6.35 -5.48 2.39
N GLN A 405 -5.19 -5.57 1.76
CA GLN A 405 -3.95 -5.93 2.41
C GLN A 405 -2.81 -5.03 1.94
N TYR A 406 -2.06 -4.46 2.88
CA TYR A 406 -0.72 -3.97 2.60
C TYR A 406 0.27 -5.10 2.85
N LYS A 407 1.11 -5.44 1.87
CA LYS A 407 2.05 -6.56 1.98
C LYS A 407 3.47 -6.11 1.63
N VAL A 408 4.40 -6.35 2.54
CA VAL A 408 5.82 -6.11 2.29
C VAL A 408 6.45 -7.34 1.68
N VAL A 409 7.06 -7.18 0.51
CA VAL A 409 7.81 -8.24 -0.16
C VAL A 409 9.25 -7.78 -0.27
N ASP A 410 10.17 -8.62 0.23
CA ASP A 410 11.59 -8.48 -0.04
C ASP A 410 11.79 -8.85 -1.52
N SER A 411 11.97 -7.82 -2.35
CA SER A 411 11.92 -7.93 -3.79
C SER A 411 13.33 -7.82 -4.37
N THR A 412 14.14 -8.87 -4.23
CA THR A 412 15.17 -9.17 -5.26
C THR A 412 14.59 -9.12 -6.70
N PRO A 413 13.33 -9.50 -6.99
CA PRO A 413 12.70 -9.35 -8.31
C PRO A 413 12.53 -7.92 -8.87
N SER A 414 12.68 -6.84 -8.10
CA SER A 414 12.68 -5.48 -8.66
C SER A 414 13.99 -5.09 -9.34
N ILE A 415 15.07 -5.82 -9.04
CA ILE A 415 16.37 -5.60 -9.69
C ILE A 415 16.23 -5.71 -11.21
N GLY A 416 15.40 -6.62 -11.73
CA GLY A 416 15.15 -6.74 -13.17
C GLY A 416 14.41 -5.54 -13.76
N ILE A 417 13.36 -5.04 -13.09
CA ILE A 417 12.60 -3.87 -13.55
C ILE A 417 13.45 -2.60 -13.45
N ARG A 418 14.27 -2.47 -12.40
CA ARG A 418 15.20 -1.35 -12.21
C ARG A 418 16.35 -1.36 -13.22
N GLU A 419 16.96 -2.51 -13.48
CA GLU A 419 17.99 -2.68 -14.50
C GLU A 419 17.43 -2.36 -15.89
N ASP A 420 16.21 -2.80 -16.19
CA ASP A 420 15.51 -2.49 -17.44
C ASP A 420 15.17 -0.99 -17.55
N PHE A 421 14.73 -0.33 -16.46
CA PHE A 421 14.40 1.10 -16.45
C PHE A 421 15.65 1.99 -16.60
N GLU A 422 16.71 1.69 -15.84
CA GLU A 422 17.98 2.41 -15.99
C GLU A 422 18.61 2.20 -17.36
N LEU A 423 18.54 0.99 -17.90
CA LEU A 423 19.01 0.69 -19.25
C LEU A 423 18.17 1.43 -20.28
N PHE A 424 16.85 1.49 -20.11
CA PHE A 424 15.94 2.23 -20.97
C PHE A 424 16.19 3.73 -20.95
N GLU A 425 16.34 4.37 -19.78
CA GLU A 425 16.72 5.78 -19.69
C GLU A 425 18.08 6.05 -20.34
N LYS A 426 19.07 5.19 -20.09
CA LYS A 426 20.40 5.31 -20.73
C LYS A 426 20.29 5.15 -22.26
N VAL A 427 19.44 4.27 -22.76
CA VAL A 427 19.21 4.05 -24.21
C VAL A 427 18.41 5.21 -24.82
N ASN A 428 17.37 5.70 -24.16
CA ASN A 428 16.56 6.82 -24.65
C ASN A 428 17.33 8.14 -24.63
N ALA A 429 18.09 8.42 -23.57
CA ALA A 429 19.00 9.56 -23.53
C ALA A 429 20.02 9.48 -24.68
N ARG A 430 20.67 8.32 -24.87
CA ARG A 430 21.60 8.10 -26.00
C ARG A 430 20.92 8.27 -27.37
N ASN A 431 19.69 7.79 -27.53
CA ASN A 431 18.94 7.91 -28.77
C ASN A 431 18.45 9.34 -29.04
N MET A 432 18.13 10.13 -28.02
CA MET A 432 17.82 11.57 -28.18
C MET A 432 19.05 12.35 -28.67
N PHE A 433 20.24 12.07 -28.15
CA PHE A 433 21.48 12.74 -28.59
C PHE A 433 21.99 12.25 -29.96
N ALA A 434 21.50 11.10 -30.45
CA ALA A 434 21.87 10.53 -31.75
C ALA A 434 20.88 10.87 -32.89
N ARG A 435 19.73 11.48 -32.60
CA ARG A 435 18.80 11.95 -33.63
C ARG A 435 19.43 13.14 -34.36
N PRO A 436 19.42 13.17 -35.71
CA PRO A 436 19.80 14.37 -36.45
C PRO A 436 18.91 15.51 -35.97
N LYS A 437 19.51 16.61 -35.52
CA LYS A 437 18.74 17.84 -35.26
C LYS A 437 18.15 18.28 -36.58
N ILE A 438 16.82 18.24 -36.70
CA ILE A 438 16.11 18.84 -37.82
C ILE A 438 15.85 20.29 -37.40
N ASP A 439 16.64 21.21 -37.95
CA ASP A 439 16.31 22.64 -37.91
C ASP A 439 15.16 22.87 -38.89
N LEU A 440 13.92 22.87 -38.39
CA LEU A 440 12.78 23.36 -39.15
C LEU A 440 12.76 24.87 -39.03
N SER A 441 12.68 25.57 -40.16
CA SER A 441 12.46 27.01 -40.16
C SER A 441 11.04 27.32 -39.64
N ASN A 442 10.81 28.50 -39.07
CA ASN A 442 9.47 28.88 -38.57
C ASN A 442 8.36 28.74 -39.64
N ALA A 443 8.68 28.81 -40.93
CA ALA A 443 7.71 28.64 -42.01
C ALA A 443 7.27 27.17 -42.23
N GLU A 444 7.95 26.20 -41.61
CA GLU A 444 7.72 24.76 -41.75
C GLU A 444 7.02 24.14 -40.54
N LEU A 445 6.76 24.94 -39.49
CA LEU A 445 5.99 24.51 -38.33
C LEU A 445 4.48 24.67 -38.61
N PRO A 446 3.63 23.77 -38.08
CA PRO A 446 2.18 23.96 -38.08
C PRO A 446 1.77 25.30 -37.45
N ASP A 447 0.70 25.93 -37.93
CA ASP A 447 0.27 27.29 -37.51
C ASP A 447 -0.02 27.41 -36.00
N ASP A 448 -0.31 26.31 -35.30
CA ASP A 448 -0.49 26.26 -33.85
C ASP A 448 0.83 26.16 -33.06
N MET A 449 1.97 26.02 -33.77
CA MET A 449 3.32 25.91 -33.23
C MET A 449 4.34 26.86 -33.88
N GLN A 450 3.91 27.81 -34.72
CA GLN A 450 4.69 29.00 -35.13
C GLN A 450 4.54 30.10 -34.07
#